data_AF-A0A7R9N9L2-F1
#
_entry.id   AF-A0A7R9N9L2-F1
#
_cell.length_a   1.000
_cell.length_b   1.000
_cell.length_c   1.000
_cell.angle_alpha   90.00
_cell.angle_beta   90.00
_cell.angle_gamma   90.00
#
_symmetry.space_group_name_H-M   'P 1'
#
loop_
_entity.id
_entity.type
_entity.pdbx_description
1 polymer ?
#
loop_
_entity_poly.entity_id
_entity_poly.type
_entity_poly.pdbx_seq_one_letter_code
_entity_poly.pdbx_strand_id
1 'polypeptide(L)'
;MKVIPLRGYWNDIGYPWDYIDVNMHVLKETGFSVGGNTEIWGSAIIRKPVVIGEGCEIKNCVIESSVIGDGCTIGEFSIVKRSVVINRSNVPHLNYVADSVIGERCNLWVGTKIANLRFDEKNMKMEIKDGGLRQR
;
A
#
# COMPACT_ATOMS: atom_id res chain seq x y z
N MET A 1 -40.36 -7.35 -9.89
CA MET A 1 -38.93 -7.16 -9.57
C MET A 1 -38.63 -5.68 -9.63
N LYS A 2 -38.06 -5.09 -8.58
CA LYS A 2 -37.74 -3.65 -8.51
C LYS A 2 -36.21 -3.51 -8.47
N VAL A 3 -35.65 -2.70 -9.36
CA VAL A 3 -34.22 -2.37 -9.39
C VAL A 3 -34.04 -0.96 -8.82
N ILE A 4 -33.10 -0.79 -7.90
CA ILE A 4 -32.79 0.51 -7.29
C ILE A 4 -31.35 0.84 -7.65
N PRO A 5 -31.07 2.01 -8.27
CA PRO A 5 -29.71 2.40 -8.61
C PRO A 5 -28.93 2.76 -7.33
N LEU A 6 -27.70 2.24 -7.23
CA LEU A 6 -26.78 2.66 -6.18
C LEU A 6 -26.31 4.10 -6.44
N ARG A 7 -26.32 4.92 -5.39
CA ARG A 7 -25.72 6.25 -5.39
C ARG A 7 -24.52 6.25 -4.45
N GLY A 8 -23.34 6.00 -5.00
CA GLY A 8 -22.10 5.94 -4.23
C GLY A 8 -21.02 5.14 -4.95
N TYR A 9 -19.89 4.97 -4.27
CA TYR A 9 -18.82 4.10 -4.75
C TYR A 9 -19.15 2.64 -4.44
N TRP A 10 -18.91 1.78 -5.43
CA TRP A 10 -18.95 0.33 -5.27
C TRP A 10 -17.79 -0.27 -6.06
N ASN A 11 -17.16 -1.26 -5.46
CA ASN A 11 -16.07 -1.99 -6.06
C ASN A 11 -16.08 -3.41 -5.48
N ASP A 12 -16.08 -4.41 -6.36
CA ASP A 12 -15.79 -5.79 -6.00
C ASP A 12 -14.29 -6.00 -5.90
N ILE A 13 -13.82 -6.41 -4.72
CA ILE A 13 -12.40 -6.74 -4.51
C ILE A 13 -12.16 -8.16 -5.06
N GLY A 14 -12.17 -8.29 -6.39
CA GLY A 14 -11.94 -9.55 -7.09
C GLY A 14 -10.47 -9.86 -7.32
N TYR A 15 -9.64 -8.83 -7.46
CA TYR A 15 -8.21 -8.95 -7.73
C TYR A 15 -7.36 -8.16 -6.73
N PRO A 16 -6.09 -8.53 -6.55
CA PRO A 16 -5.21 -7.87 -5.58
C PRO A 16 -5.08 -6.35 -5.80
N TRP A 17 -5.13 -5.88 -7.04
CA TRP A 17 -5.04 -4.44 -7.33
C TRP A 17 -6.35 -3.68 -7.04
N ASP A 18 -7.50 -4.36 -7.03
CA ASP A 18 -8.77 -3.76 -6.61
C ASP A 18 -8.71 -3.41 -5.12
N TYR A 19 -8.00 -4.21 -4.33
CA TYR A 19 -7.73 -3.92 -2.92
C TYR A 19 -6.94 -2.61 -2.76
N ILE A 20 -5.97 -2.35 -3.64
CA ILE A 20 -5.26 -1.06 -3.67
C ILE A 20 -6.25 0.05 -4.02
N ASP A 21 -7.06 -0.12 -5.07
CA ASP A 21 -7.97 0.93 -5.54
C ASP A 21 -9.02 1.32 -4.50
N VAL A 22 -9.60 0.35 -3.80
CA VAL A 22 -10.53 0.60 -2.68
C VAL A 22 -9.83 1.33 -1.54
N ASN A 23 -8.63 0.88 -1.14
CA ASN A 23 -7.88 1.58 -0.09
C ASN A 23 -7.55 3.01 -0.51
N MET A 24 -7.13 3.24 -1.75
CA MET A 24 -6.85 4.60 -2.25
C MET A 24 -8.12 5.47 -2.35
N HIS A 25 -9.27 4.87 -2.63
CA HIS A 25 -10.55 5.57 -2.59
C HIS A 25 -10.88 6.05 -1.17
N VAL A 26 -10.84 5.16 -0.18
CA VAL A 26 -11.09 5.48 1.23
C VAL A 26 -10.03 6.45 1.78
N LEU A 27 -8.78 6.29 1.36
CA LEU A 27 -7.66 7.14 1.80
C LEU A 27 -7.84 8.61 1.36
N LYS A 28 -8.46 8.85 0.19
CA LYS A 28 -8.81 10.21 -0.25
C LYS A 28 -9.83 10.88 0.67
N GLU A 29 -10.77 10.11 1.20
CA GLU A 29 -11.78 10.60 2.14
C GLU A 29 -11.20 10.79 3.55
N THR A 30 -10.32 9.88 3.96
CA THR A 30 -9.69 9.89 5.29
C THR A 30 -8.62 10.99 5.43
N GLY A 31 -7.86 11.26 4.36
CA GLY A 31 -6.81 12.26 4.35
C GLY A 31 -5.55 11.82 5.09
N PHE A 32 -5.47 12.08 6.40
CA PHE A 32 -4.27 11.76 7.18
C PHE A 32 -4.61 11.34 8.60
N SER A 33 -4.10 10.18 9.02
CA SER A 33 -4.22 9.71 10.40
C SER A 33 -2.99 8.93 10.84
N VAL A 34 -2.70 8.98 12.13
CA VAL A 34 -1.63 8.22 12.77
C VAL A 34 -2.22 7.58 14.04
N GLY A 35 -2.09 6.27 14.17
CA GLY A 35 -2.52 5.51 15.34
C GLY A 35 -1.67 5.80 16.57
N GLY A 36 -2.20 5.44 17.74
CA GLY A 36 -1.49 5.60 19.02
C GLY A 36 -0.20 4.77 19.08
N ASN A 37 0.73 5.17 19.94
CA ASN A 37 2.01 4.48 20.16
C ASN A 37 2.89 4.34 18.90
N THR A 38 2.62 5.13 17.85
CA THR A 38 3.45 5.16 16.64
C THR A 38 4.57 6.20 16.78
N GLU A 39 5.80 5.78 16.51
CA GLU A 39 6.98 6.63 16.48
C GLU A 39 7.28 7.06 15.04
N ILE A 40 7.37 8.37 14.81
CA ILE A 40 7.75 8.94 13.52
C ILE A 40 8.97 9.83 13.74
N TRP A 41 10.08 9.46 13.10
CA TRP A 41 11.30 10.26 13.15
C TRP A 41 11.13 11.56 12.37
N GLY A 42 11.70 12.66 12.87
CA GLY A 42 11.59 13.98 12.22
C GLY A 42 12.17 14.05 10.79
N SER A 43 12.98 13.07 10.39
CA SER A 43 13.51 12.91 9.04
C SER A 43 12.57 12.20 8.07
N ALA A 44 11.48 11.59 8.56
CA ALA A 44 10.50 10.92 7.70
C ALA A 44 9.69 11.94 6.89
N ILE A 45 9.50 11.66 5.60
CA ILE A 45 8.70 12.47 4.69
C ILE A 45 7.36 11.78 4.45
N ILE A 46 6.28 12.38 4.96
CA ILE A 46 4.92 11.89 4.78
C ILE A 46 4.18 12.76 3.77
N ARG A 47 3.88 12.20 2.60
CA ARG A 47 3.15 12.85 1.51
C ARG A 47 1.71 12.37 1.49
N LYS A 48 0.83 13.18 2.07
CA LYS A 48 -0.60 12.92 2.21
C LYS A 48 -1.29 12.65 0.84
N PRO A 49 -2.37 11.85 0.82
CA PRO A 49 -3.02 11.25 1.98
C PRO A 49 -2.27 10.00 2.49
N VAL A 50 -2.20 9.80 3.80
CA VAL A 50 -1.50 8.64 4.41
C VAL A 50 -2.21 8.24 5.69
N VAL A 51 -2.45 6.95 5.86
CA VAL A 51 -2.92 6.37 7.12
C VAL A 51 -1.81 5.50 7.68
N ILE A 52 -1.45 5.72 8.94
CA ILE A 52 -0.49 4.91 9.68
C ILE A 52 -1.21 4.33 10.90
N GLY A 53 -1.16 3.02 11.06
CA GLY A 53 -1.75 2.27 12.16
C GLY A 53 -1.10 2.57 13.51
N GLU A 54 -1.50 1.82 14.53
CA GLU A 54 -0.92 1.90 15.86
C GLU A 54 0.42 1.17 15.98
N GLY A 55 1.27 1.58 16.91
CA GLY A 55 2.51 0.87 17.24
C GLY A 55 3.53 0.78 16.11
N CYS A 56 3.50 1.70 15.13
CA CYS A 56 4.42 1.67 14.00
C CYS A 56 5.73 2.39 14.31
N GLU A 57 6.80 2.00 13.60
CA GLU A 57 8.09 2.68 13.64
C GLU A 57 8.43 3.22 12.24
N ILE A 58 8.47 4.54 12.10
CA ILE A 58 8.65 5.23 10.81
C ILE A 58 9.94 6.04 10.85
N LYS A 59 10.98 5.57 10.17
CA LYS A 59 12.36 6.05 10.33
C LYS A 59 12.95 6.51 9.01
N ASN A 60 13.26 7.81 8.88
CA ASN A 60 14.01 8.39 7.75
C ASN A 60 13.59 7.84 6.36
N CYS A 61 12.29 7.75 6.11
CA CYS A 61 11.71 7.12 4.93
C CYS A 61 10.79 8.09 4.17
N VAL A 62 10.29 7.67 3.01
CA VAL A 62 9.23 8.38 2.29
C VAL A 62 7.98 7.52 2.22
N ILE A 63 6.85 8.04 2.69
CA ILE A 63 5.54 7.40 2.56
C ILE A 63 4.62 8.34 1.80
N GLU A 64 4.06 7.88 0.69
CA GLU A 64 3.24 8.69 -0.22
C GLU A 64 1.98 7.95 -0.61
N SER A 65 0.81 8.57 -0.39
CA SER A 65 -0.49 8.00 -0.81
C SER A 65 -0.65 6.53 -0.39
N SER A 66 -0.34 6.18 0.85
CA SER A 66 -0.22 4.77 1.28
C SER A 66 -0.92 4.51 2.61
N VAL A 67 -1.26 3.24 2.84
CA VAL A 67 -1.81 2.73 4.10
C VAL A 67 -0.76 1.83 4.75
N ILE A 68 -0.38 2.16 5.97
CA ILE A 68 0.50 1.35 6.81
C ILE A 68 -0.34 0.79 7.95
N GLY A 69 -0.45 -0.53 8.03
CA GLY A 69 -1.18 -1.23 9.08
C GLY A 69 -0.44 -1.22 10.42
N ASP A 70 -1.05 -1.83 11.43
CA ASP A 70 -0.56 -1.75 12.82
C ASP A 70 0.74 -2.53 13.02
N GLY A 71 1.63 -2.02 13.87
CA GLY A 71 2.88 -2.69 14.23
C GLY A 71 3.86 -2.84 13.07
N CYS A 72 3.80 -1.97 12.06
CA CYS A 72 4.71 -2.01 10.93
C CYS A 72 5.97 -1.18 11.17
N THR A 73 7.07 -1.59 10.55
CA THR A 73 8.29 -0.77 10.47
C THR A 73 8.52 -0.32 9.05
N ILE A 74 8.53 0.99 8.80
CA ILE A 74 9.03 1.58 7.56
C ILE A 74 10.32 2.31 7.89
N GLY A 75 11.45 1.66 7.63
CA GLY A 75 12.74 2.14 8.09
C GLY A 75 13.58 2.84 7.02
N GLU A 76 14.83 3.11 7.35
CA GLU A 76 15.61 4.18 6.72
C GLU A 76 15.78 4.00 5.20
N PHE A 77 15.62 5.12 4.50
CA PHE A 77 15.75 5.24 3.06
C PHE A 77 14.81 4.35 2.26
N SER A 78 13.82 3.74 2.92
CA SER A 78 12.75 3.02 2.24
C SER A 78 11.73 4.00 1.69
N ILE A 79 11.15 3.65 0.55
CA ILE A 79 10.13 4.44 -0.14
C ILE A 79 8.91 3.55 -0.33
N VAL A 80 7.77 4.00 0.18
CA VAL A 80 6.46 3.35 0.04
C VAL A 80 5.50 4.30 -0.67
N LYS A 81 5.02 3.93 -1.86
CA LYS A 81 4.13 4.78 -2.67
C LYS A 81 2.90 4.02 -3.16
N ARG A 82 1.72 4.63 -3.07
CA ARG A 82 0.45 4.05 -3.55
C ARG A 82 0.31 2.57 -3.18
N SER A 83 0.65 2.24 -1.94
CA SER A 83 0.76 0.85 -1.48
C SER A 83 0.02 0.63 -0.17
N VAL A 84 -0.33 -0.63 0.08
CA VAL A 84 -0.90 -1.08 1.35
C VAL A 84 0.09 -2.04 1.99
N VAL A 85 0.61 -1.67 3.15
CA VAL A 85 1.47 -2.54 3.98
C VAL A 85 0.60 -3.04 5.12
N ILE A 86 0.24 -4.32 5.10
CA ILE A 86 -0.66 -4.92 6.10
C ILE A 86 0.10 -5.12 7.42
N ASN A 87 -0.65 -5.23 8.51
CA ASN A 87 -0.18 -5.31 9.89
C ASN A 87 1.06 -6.20 10.10
N ARG A 88 1.91 -5.76 11.05
CA ARG A 88 3.10 -6.47 11.52
C ARG A 88 4.12 -6.76 10.42
N SER A 89 4.18 -5.90 9.40
CA SER A 89 5.09 -6.06 8.28
C SER A 89 6.21 -5.03 8.28
N ASN A 90 7.38 -5.46 7.83
CA ASN A 90 8.60 -4.69 7.90
C ASN A 90 9.12 -4.38 6.50
N VAL A 91 9.35 -3.09 6.26
CA VAL A 91 10.04 -2.53 5.10
C VAL A 91 11.25 -1.76 5.64
N PRO A 92 12.28 -2.47 6.15
CA PRO A 92 13.19 -1.92 7.15
C PRO A 92 14.28 -1.03 6.57
N HIS A 93 14.98 -1.40 5.49
CA HIS A 93 16.11 -0.58 5.01
C HIS A 93 16.23 -0.61 3.49
N LEU A 94 16.39 0.57 2.88
CA LEU A 94 16.69 0.75 1.46
C LEU A 94 15.69 0.09 0.51
N ASN A 95 14.42 -0.04 0.88
CA ASN A 95 13.41 -0.68 0.03
C ASN A 95 12.75 0.30 -0.94
N TYR A 96 12.25 -0.21 -2.08
CA TYR A 96 11.32 0.53 -2.94
C TYR A 96 10.07 -0.31 -3.16
N VAL A 97 8.95 0.17 -2.62
CA VAL A 97 7.63 -0.47 -2.65
C VAL A 97 6.67 0.51 -3.28
N ALA A 98 6.23 0.24 -4.50
CA ALA A 98 5.29 1.09 -5.23
C ALA A 98 4.18 0.25 -5.84
N ASP A 99 2.94 0.76 -5.82
CA ASP A 99 1.77 0.10 -6.43
C ASP A 99 1.58 -1.36 -5.95
N SER A 100 1.80 -1.60 -4.66
CA SER A 100 1.95 -2.93 -4.10
C SER A 100 1.00 -3.18 -2.92
N VAL A 101 0.67 -4.46 -2.71
CA VAL A 101 0.12 -4.95 -1.45
C VAL A 101 1.17 -5.84 -0.79
N ILE A 102 1.63 -5.45 0.39
CA ILE A 102 2.49 -6.29 1.22
C ILE A 102 1.60 -6.98 2.25
N GLY A 103 1.64 -8.31 2.26
CA GLY A 103 0.84 -9.16 3.15
C GLY A 103 1.10 -8.90 4.64
N GLU A 104 0.33 -9.58 5.50
CA GLU A 104 0.55 -9.54 6.94
C GLU A 104 1.85 -10.28 7.30
N ARG A 105 2.58 -9.81 8.33
CA ARG A 105 3.79 -10.48 8.88
C ARG A 105 4.88 -10.74 7.84
N CYS A 106 4.99 -9.87 6.85
CA CYS A 106 6.03 -9.92 5.85
C CYS A 106 7.28 -9.15 6.31
N ASN A 107 8.46 -9.62 5.94
CA ASN A 107 9.71 -8.92 6.21
C ASN A 107 10.52 -8.79 4.93
N LEU A 108 10.58 -7.59 4.37
CA LEU A 108 11.39 -7.31 3.19
C LEU A 108 12.86 -7.23 3.60
N TRP A 109 13.71 -7.93 2.86
CA TRP A 109 15.15 -7.85 3.09
C TRP A 109 15.70 -6.48 2.69
N VAL A 110 16.92 -6.16 3.12
CA VAL A 110 17.57 -4.91 2.75
C VAL A 110 17.66 -4.77 1.23
N GLY A 111 17.28 -3.61 0.71
CA GLY A 111 17.45 -3.29 -0.71
C GLY A 111 16.41 -3.90 -1.63
N THR A 112 15.34 -4.53 -1.13
CA THR A 112 14.29 -5.13 -1.99
C THR A 112 13.61 -4.06 -2.84
N LYS A 113 13.52 -4.30 -4.16
CA LYS A 113 12.86 -3.40 -5.12
C LYS A 113 11.71 -4.11 -5.80
N ILE A 114 10.53 -3.53 -5.73
CA ILE A 114 9.36 -3.97 -6.50
C ILE A 114 9.23 -3.07 -7.72
N ALA A 115 9.37 -3.65 -8.90
CA ALA A 115 9.18 -2.94 -10.15
C ALA A 115 7.68 -2.77 -10.43
N ASN A 116 7.26 -1.56 -10.74
CA ASN A 116 5.87 -1.19 -11.05
C ASN A 116 5.69 -0.69 -12.50
N LEU A 117 6.73 -0.75 -13.32
CA LEU A 117 6.72 -0.37 -14.73
C LEU A 117 7.42 -1.43 -15.57
N ARG A 118 6.81 -1.78 -16.71
CA ARG A 118 7.41 -2.70 -17.68
C ARG A 118 8.28 -1.93 -18.66
N PHE A 119 9.34 -2.57 -19.16
CA PHE A 119 10.21 -1.98 -20.19
C PHE A 119 9.47 -1.63 -21.49
N ASP A 120 8.41 -2.36 -21.81
CA ASP A 120 7.57 -2.10 -22.98
C ASP A 120 6.41 -1.14 -22.70
N GLU A 121 6.35 -0.59 -21.49
CA GLU A 121 5.30 0.32 -21.00
C GLU A 121 3.87 -0.21 -21.12
N LYS A 122 3.71 -1.52 -21.39
CA LYS A 122 2.40 -2.16 -21.46
C LYS A 122 1.85 -2.42 -20.05
N ASN A 123 0.57 -2.77 -20.04
CA ASN A 123 -0.13 -3.22 -18.85
C ASN A 123 0.56 -4.44 -18.19
N MET A 124 0.61 -4.43 -16.86
CA MET A 124 1.12 -5.53 -16.05
C MET A 124 0.16 -6.71 -16.11
N LYS A 125 0.69 -7.92 -16.25
CA LYS A 125 -0.12 -9.14 -16.34
C LYS A 125 -0.04 -9.94 -15.06
N MET A 126 -1.15 -10.55 -14.65
CA MET A 126 -1.25 -11.52 -13.57
C MET A 126 -1.82 -12.83 -14.12
N GLU A 127 -1.17 -13.93 -13.78
CA GLU A 127 -1.68 -15.27 -14.04
C GLU A 127 -2.60 -15.69 -12.89
N ILE A 128 -3.78 -16.19 -13.24
CA ILE A 128 -4.77 -16.73 -12.32
C ILE A 128 -4.65 -18.25 -12.35
N LYS A 129 -5.01 -18.91 -11.24
CA LYS A 129 -4.82 -20.34 -10.98
C LYS A 129 -5.30 -21.28 -12.11
N ASP A 130 -6.25 -20.84 -12.94
CA ASP A 130 -6.80 -21.59 -14.08
C ASP A 130 -6.13 -21.25 -15.44
N GLY A 131 -4.97 -20.59 -15.44
CA GLY A 131 -4.24 -20.17 -16.64
C GLY A 131 -4.80 -18.91 -17.32
N GLY A 132 -5.81 -18.27 -16.72
CA GLY A 132 -6.33 -16.99 -17.19
C GLY A 132 -5.32 -15.86 -16.97
N LEU A 133 -5.02 -15.10 -18.04
CA LEU A 133 -4.21 -13.88 -17.95
C LEU A 133 -5.12 -12.67 -17.78
N ARG A 134 -4.90 -11.89 -16.72
CA ARG A 134 -5.53 -10.59 -16.54
C ARG A 134 -4.49 -9.49 -16.57
N GLN A 135 -4.86 -8.30 -17.05
CA GLN A 135 -3.92 -7.20 -17.25
C GLN A 135 -4.49 -5.91 -16.67
N ARG A 136 -3.60 -5.07 -16.15
CA ARG A 136 -3.90 -3.71 -15.71
C ARG A 136 -2.86 -2.74 -16.24
#